data_AF-A0A2V2U1Y4-F1
#
_entry.id   AF-A0A2V2U1Y4-F1
#
_cell.length_a   1.000
_cell.length_b   1.000
_cell.length_c   1.000
_cell.angle_alpha   90.00
_cell.angle_beta   90.00
_cell.angle_gamma   90.00
#
_symmetry.space_group_name_H-M   'P 1'
#
loop_
_entity.id
_entity.type
_entity.pdbx_description
1 polymer ?
#
loop_
_entity_poly.entity_id
_entity_poly.type
_entity_poly.pdbx_seq_one_letter_code
_entity_poly.pdbx_strand_id
1 'polypeptide(L)'
;MAIPKNLLERVDRTSSPAHAGNLRNAIDFIVPEHAPVLAAANGIVTYVKDDSIIGGPNPIYWNFTNFIAIRHVNEEYSRYDHLAPQSSKVKVGQAVSEGQEIARVGMTGYTFHPHLHFQVFIFTRTSIWIDFDTVSVQDFIS
;
A
#
# COMPACT_ATOMS: atom_id res chain seq x y z
N MET A 1 12.29 0.26 -12.55
CA MET A 1 13.20 1.34 -12.13
C MET A 1 12.68 1.85 -10.79
N ALA A 2 13.52 1.94 -9.76
CA ALA A 2 13.11 2.46 -8.46
C ALA A 2 12.70 3.94 -8.60
N ILE A 3 11.69 4.37 -7.86
CA ILE A 3 11.20 5.75 -7.93
C ILE A 3 12.03 6.60 -6.98
N PRO A 4 12.69 7.67 -7.48
CA PRO A 4 13.49 8.56 -6.66
C PRO A 4 12.69 9.11 -5.47
N LYS A 5 13.29 9.10 -4.27
CA LYS A 5 12.65 9.53 -3.02
C LYS A 5 12.05 10.95 -3.09
N ASN A 6 12.63 11.83 -3.88
CA ASN A 6 12.18 13.20 -4.08
C ASN A 6 10.92 13.33 -4.96
N LEU A 7 10.49 12.24 -5.61
CA LEU A 7 9.21 12.17 -6.33
C LEU A 7 8.12 11.49 -5.49
N LEU A 8 8.45 11.05 -4.27
CA LEU A 8 7.50 10.53 -3.30
C LEU A 8 6.90 11.73 -2.55
N GLU A 9 5.76 12.21 -3.02
CA GLU A 9 5.01 13.24 -2.29
C GLU A 9 4.23 12.58 -1.15
N ARG A 10 4.59 12.87 0.10
CA ARG A 10 3.73 12.51 1.24
C ARG A 10 2.48 13.39 1.17
N VAL A 11 1.39 12.85 0.65
CA VAL A 11 0.05 13.41 0.84
C VAL A 11 -0.31 13.15 2.30
N ASP A 12 -0.08 14.14 3.16
CA ASP A 12 -0.54 14.11 4.55
C ASP A 12 -1.80 14.95 4.76
N ARG A 13 -2.25 15.01 6.03
CA ARG A 13 -3.52 15.49 6.60
C ARG A 13 -4.19 16.69 5.93
N THR A 14 -3.46 17.55 5.23
CA THR A 14 -4.00 18.78 4.63
C THR A 14 -4.45 18.64 3.17
N SER A 15 -4.17 17.52 2.50
CA SER A 15 -4.24 17.44 1.03
C SER A 15 -5.16 16.36 0.43
N SER A 16 -5.70 15.41 1.22
CA SER A 16 -6.64 14.38 0.71
C SER A 16 -7.78 14.07 1.68
N PRO A 17 -9.06 14.15 1.25
CA PRO A 17 -10.22 13.75 2.05
C PRO A 17 -10.26 12.24 2.38
N ALA A 18 -9.46 11.42 1.69
CA ALA A 18 -9.42 9.97 1.87
C ALA A 18 -8.51 9.52 3.03
N HIS A 19 -7.58 10.37 3.49
CA HIS A 19 -6.68 10.07 4.61
C HIS A 19 -7.27 10.49 5.96
N ALA A 20 -8.50 10.03 6.23
CA ALA A 20 -9.21 10.28 7.48
C ALA A 20 -9.34 9.00 8.34
N GLY A 21 -9.44 9.17 9.66
CA GLY A 21 -9.69 8.07 10.61
C GLY A 21 -8.62 6.98 10.61
N ASN A 22 -9.00 5.78 10.15
CA ASN A 22 -8.16 4.60 10.15
C ASN A 22 -7.01 4.66 9.13
N LEU A 23 -7.11 5.51 8.11
CA LEU A 23 -6.13 5.63 7.02
C LEU A 23 -5.13 6.78 7.23
N ARG A 24 -5.14 7.41 8.41
CA ARG A 24 -4.36 8.62 8.77
C ARG A 24 -2.84 8.50 8.60
N ASN A 25 -2.39 7.28 8.39
CA ASN A 25 -1.01 6.83 8.42
C ASN A 25 -0.57 6.27 7.07
N ALA A 26 -1.47 6.19 6.10
CA ALA A 26 -1.09 5.80 4.76
C ALA A 26 -0.26 6.90 4.08
N ILE A 27 0.56 6.47 3.13
CA ILE A 27 1.35 7.31 2.26
C ILE A 27 0.92 7.00 0.84
N ASP A 28 0.56 8.03 0.08
CA ASP A 28 0.31 7.91 -1.35
C ASP A 28 1.61 8.24 -2.10
N PHE A 29 2.06 7.34 -2.97
CA PHE A 29 3.17 7.60 -3.88
C PHE A 29 2.60 7.92 -5.26
N ILE A 30 2.78 9.16 -5.73
CA ILE A 30 2.31 9.60 -7.04
C ILE A 30 3.19 9.03 -8.14
N VAL A 31 2.69 8.02 -8.84
CA VAL A 31 3.46 7.22 -9.79
C VAL A 31 2.55 6.75 -10.92
N PRO A 32 3.05 6.63 -12.16
CA PRO A 32 2.20 6.28 -13.31
C PRO A 32 1.64 4.86 -13.18
N GLU A 33 0.51 4.60 -13.86
CA GLU A 33 0.00 3.24 -14.02
C GLU A 33 1.07 2.31 -14.60
N HIS A 34 0.99 1.05 -14.21
CA HIS A 34 1.93 -0.01 -14.57
C HIS A 34 3.35 0.14 -14.00
N ALA A 35 3.61 1.16 -13.16
CA ALA A 35 4.84 1.20 -12.37
C ALA A 35 4.96 -0.09 -11.51
N PRO A 36 6.18 -0.66 -11.36
CA PRO A 36 6.38 -1.83 -10.52
C PRO A 36 6.10 -1.49 -9.06
N VAL A 37 5.33 -2.34 -8.38
CA VAL A 37 5.16 -2.31 -6.93
C VAL A 37 6.08 -3.37 -6.33
N LEU A 38 6.94 -2.95 -5.41
CA LEU A 38 7.94 -3.81 -4.77
C LEU A 38 7.55 -4.05 -3.31
N ALA A 39 7.85 -5.24 -2.79
CA ALA A 39 7.70 -5.51 -1.36
C ALA A 39 8.67 -4.63 -0.56
N ALA A 40 8.14 -3.89 0.41
CA ALA A 40 8.91 -2.97 1.25
C ALA A 40 9.89 -3.69 2.20
N ALA A 41 9.62 -4.96 2.53
CA ALA A 41 10.47 -5.79 3.37
C ALA A 41 10.17 -7.29 3.13
N ASN A 42 11.07 -8.15 3.63
CA ASN A 42 10.85 -9.60 3.66
C ASN A 42 9.56 -9.96 4.39
N GLY A 43 8.80 -10.93 3.90
CA GLY A 43 7.57 -11.34 4.58
C GLY A 43 6.81 -12.48 3.91
N ILE A 44 5.60 -12.71 4.40
CA ILE A 44 4.65 -13.69 3.87
C ILE A 44 3.40 -12.96 3.38
N VAL A 45 2.98 -13.22 2.15
CA VAL A 45 1.74 -12.67 1.59
C VAL A 45 0.55 -13.26 2.34
N THR A 46 -0.27 -12.41 2.95
CA THR A 46 -1.44 -12.83 3.74
C THR A 46 -2.77 -12.58 3.04
N TYR A 47 -2.81 -11.65 2.09
CA TYR A 47 -4.00 -11.35 1.32
C TYR A 47 -3.66 -10.86 -0.08
N VAL A 48 -4.48 -11.23 -1.06
CA VAL A 48 -4.43 -10.74 -2.43
C VAL A 48 -5.87 -10.55 -2.92
N LYS A 49 -6.20 -9.35 -3.35
CA LYS A 49 -7.38 -9.04 -4.17
C LYS A 49 -6.91 -8.38 -5.45
N ASP A 50 -7.23 -9.00 -6.58
CA ASP A 50 -6.66 -8.65 -7.89
C ASP A 50 -7.67 -8.86 -9.04
N ASP A 51 -8.96 -8.96 -8.70
CA ASP A 51 -10.05 -9.34 -9.59
C ASP A 51 -10.88 -8.14 -10.08
N SER A 52 -10.74 -6.97 -9.45
CA SER A 52 -11.53 -5.81 -9.83
C SER A 52 -10.95 -5.07 -11.00
N ILE A 53 -11.83 -4.59 -11.88
CA ILE A 53 -11.54 -3.64 -12.96
C ILE A 53 -12.18 -2.26 -12.70
N ILE A 54 -12.73 -2.04 -11.50
CA ILE A 54 -13.53 -0.86 -11.17
C ILE A 54 -12.70 0.10 -10.32
N GLY A 55 -12.73 1.38 -10.68
CA GLY A 55 -12.25 2.46 -9.84
C GLY A 55 -12.67 3.84 -10.34
N GLY A 56 -12.35 4.86 -9.55
CA GLY A 56 -12.64 6.26 -9.88
C GLY A 56 -12.85 7.15 -8.65
N PRO A 57 -13.22 8.41 -8.85
CA PRO A 57 -13.22 9.44 -7.81
C PRO A 57 -14.48 9.41 -6.92
N ASN A 58 -15.26 8.33 -6.96
CA ASN A 58 -16.48 8.21 -6.15
C ASN A 58 -16.27 7.24 -4.98
N PRO A 59 -16.55 7.61 -3.72
CA PRO A 59 -16.37 6.76 -2.55
C PRO A 59 -17.07 5.39 -2.60
N ILE A 60 -18.13 5.23 -3.40
CA ILE A 60 -18.74 3.90 -3.67
C ILE A 60 -17.70 2.88 -4.17
N TYR A 61 -16.64 3.33 -4.84
CA TYR A 61 -15.64 2.44 -5.39
C TYR A 61 -14.69 1.82 -4.35
N TRP A 62 -14.75 2.20 -3.07
CA TRP A 62 -13.84 1.71 -2.03
C TRP A 62 -13.71 0.18 -1.97
N ASN A 63 -14.81 -0.57 -2.09
CA ASN A 63 -14.79 -2.03 -2.02
C ASN A 63 -14.16 -2.71 -3.24
N PHE A 64 -13.90 -1.95 -4.31
CA PHE A 64 -13.31 -2.43 -5.54
C PHE A 64 -11.78 -2.30 -5.56
N THR A 65 -11.15 -1.71 -4.54
CA THR A 65 -9.67 -1.60 -4.47
C THR A 65 -9.00 -2.97 -4.55
N ASN A 66 -8.10 -3.16 -5.51
CA ASN A 66 -7.20 -4.31 -5.55
C ASN A 66 -5.98 -4.02 -4.67
N PHE A 67 -5.56 -5.01 -3.90
CA PHE A 67 -4.48 -4.85 -2.95
C PHE A 67 -3.80 -6.15 -2.57
N ILE A 68 -2.56 -6.00 -2.09
CA ILE A 68 -1.77 -7.08 -1.49
C ILE A 68 -1.47 -6.68 -0.05
N ALA A 69 -1.53 -7.65 0.87
CA ALA A 69 -1.05 -7.49 2.24
C ALA A 69 0.06 -8.51 2.53
N ILE A 70 1.12 -8.06 3.20
CA ILE A 70 2.28 -8.87 3.56
C ILE A 70 2.52 -8.74 5.06
N ARG A 71 2.66 -9.87 5.77
CA ARG A 71 3.10 -9.93 7.16
C ARG A 71 4.62 -10.02 7.24
N HIS A 72 5.21 -9.25 8.13
CA HIS A 72 6.65 -9.20 8.41
C HIS A 72 7.00 -9.86 9.76
N VAL A 73 8.30 -10.01 10.03
CA VAL A 73 8.84 -10.76 11.18
C VAL A 73 8.37 -10.21 12.54
N ASN A 74 8.12 -8.90 12.65
CA ASN A 74 7.71 -8.24 13.91
C ASN A 74 6.18 -8.12 14.07
N GLU A 75 5.39 -8.95 13.38
CA GLU A 75 3.91 -8.87 13.34
C GLU A 75 3.35 -7.57 12.77
N GLU A 76 4.20 -6.79 12.12
CA GLU A 76 3.82 -5.69 11.25
C GLU A 76 3.31 -6.22 9.91
N TYR A 77 2.42 -5.46 9.29
CA TYR A 77 1.85 -5.73 7.99
C TYR A 77 2.04 -4.53 7.10
N SER A 78 2.49 -4.75 5.87
CA SER A 78 2.38 -3.75 4.81
C SER A 78 1.19 -4.06 3.91
N ARG A 79 0.52 -3.02 3.41
CA ARG A 79 -0.53 -3.13 2.40
C ARG A 79 -0.30 -2.14 1.27
N TYR A 80 -0.57 -2.62 0.06
CA TYR A 80 -0.32 -1.96 -1.21
C TYR A 80 -1.63 -1.92 -1.98
N ASP A 81 -2.25 -0.75 -2.08
CA ASP A 81 -3.59 -0.54 -2.64
C ASP A 81 -3.54 0.09 -4.05
N HIS A 82 -4.71 0.21 -4.68
CA HIS A 82 -4.93 0.73 -6.03
C HIS A 82 -4.15 -0.02 -7.12
N LEU A 83 -3.95 -1.33 -6.92
CA LEU A 83 -3.21 -2.16 -7.88
C LEU A 83 -3.98 -2.34 -9.19
N ALA A 84 -3.23 -2.53 -10.28
CA ALA A 84 -3.82 -2.82 -11.59
C ALA A 84 -4.51 -4.19 -11.57
N PRO A 85 -5.61 -4.37 -12.31
CA PRO A 85 -6.29 -5.66 -12.42
C PRO A 85 -5.36 -6.76 -12.95
N GLN A 86 -5.45 -7.96 -12.39
CA GLN A 86 -4.68 -9.14 -12.83
C GLN A 86 -3.16 -8.89 -12.87
N SER A 87 -2.64 -8.03 -11.99
CA SER A 87 -1.23 -7.64 -11.99
C SER A 87 -0.41 -8.33 -10.91
N SER A 88 -1.06 -9.05 -9.98
CA SER A 88 -0.36 -9.73 -8.90
C SER A 88 0.62 -10.78 -9.45
N LYS A 89 1.84 -10.72 -8.94
CA LYS A 89 2.91 -11.69 -9.21
C LYS A 89 3.09 -12.69 -8.08
N VAL A 90 2.24 -12.60 -7.07
CA VAL A 90 2.32 -13.39 -5.84
C VAL A 90 0.96 -13.96 -5.46
N LYS A 91 0.97 -14.95 -4.57
CA LYS A 91 -0.23 -15.58 -4.02
C LYS A 91 -0.15 -15.66 -2.50
N VAL A 92 -1.31 -15.78 -1.85
CA VAL A 92 -1.39 -15.98 -0.39
C VAL A 92 -0.54 -17.17 0.04
N GLY A 93 0.23 -17.00 1.13
CA GLY A 93 1.17 -17.97 1.67
C GLY A 93 2.57 -17.93 1.03
N GLN A 94 2.76 -17.16 -0.06
CA GLN A 94 4.08 -17.01 -0.68
C GLN A 94 5.01 -16.14 0.17
N ALA A 95 6.26 -16.59 0.34
CA ALA A 95 7.32 -15.77 0.89
C ALA A 95 7.84 -14.79 -0.17
N VAL A 96 8.11 -13.56 0.26
CA VAL A 96 8.66 -12.50 -0.58
C VAL A 96 9.90 -11.89 0.06
N SER A 97 10.83 -11.47 -0.79
CA SER A 97 12.00 -10.70 -0.36
C SER A 97 11.76 -9.20 -0.52
N GLU A 98 12.46 -8.40 0.28
CA GLU A 98 12.55 -6.95 0.08
C GLU A 98 12.96 -6.63 -1.37
N GLY A 99 12.28 -5.65 -1.97
CA GLY A 99 12.53 -5.25 -3.35
C GLY A 99 11.97 -6.21 -4.41
N GLN A 100 11.40 -7.37 -4.03
CA GLN A 100 10.73 -8.26 -4.97
C GLN A 100 9.51 -7.57 -5.57
N GLU A 101 9.38 -7.60 -6.89
CA GLU A 101 8.18 -7.09 -7.56
C GLU A 101 6.97 -7.99 -7.27
N ILE A 102 5.91 -7.41 -6.72
CA ILE A 102 4.70 -8.11 -6.28
C ILE A 102 3.47 -7.80 -7.12
N ALA A 103 3.39 -6.62 -7.74
CA ALA A 103 2.26 -6.20 -8.56
C ALA A 103 2.63 -4.97 -9.41
N ARG A 104 1.62 -4.40 -10.07
CA ARG A 104 1.72 -3.12 -10.79
C ARG A 104 0.72 -2.10 -10.24
N VAL A 105 1.10 -0.83 -10.27
CA VAL A 105 0.21 0.29 -9.96
C VAL A 105 -0.92 0.35 -10.98
N GLY A 106 -2.12 0.66 -10.53
CA GLY A 106 -3.29 0.88 -11.38
C GLY A 106 -4.20 1.97 -10.82
N MET A 107 -5.49 1.79 -11.09
CA MET A 107 -6.55 2.77 -10.82
C MET A 107 -7.81 2.13 -10.23
N THR A 108 -7.66 1.00 -9.52
CA THR A 108 -8.81 0.32 -8.90
C THR A 108 -9.20 0.95 -7.57
N GLY A 109 -10.48 0.91 -7.22
CA GLY A 109 -10.98 1.46 -5.97
C GLY A 109 -11.32 2.96 -6.00
N TYR A 110 -11.43 3.56 -4.82
CA TYR A 110 -11.65 5.01 -4.69
C TYR A 110 -10.33 5.76 -4.88
N THR A 111 -10.09 6.29 -6.08
CA THR A 111 -8.84 6.96 -6.49
C THR A 111 -9.12 8.07 -7.50
N PHE A 112 -8.31 9.12 -7.50
CA PHE A 112 -8.47 10.29 -8.37
C PHE A 112 -7.45 10.34 -9.51
N HIS A 113 -6.28 9.76 -9.31
CA HIS A 113 -5.18 9.70 -10.28
C HIS A 113 -4.28 8.50 -9.94
N PRO A 114 -3.44 8.03 -10.88
CA PRO A 114 -2.55 6.91 -10.63
C PRO A 114 -1.61 7.19 -9.46
N HIS A 115 -1.61 6.29 -8.47
CA HIS A 115 -0.73 6.32 -7.31
C HIS A 115 -0.72 4.96 -6.61
N LEU A 116 0.29 4.73 -5.78
CA LEU A 116 0.32 3.62 -4.83
C LEU A 116 -0.07 4.13 -3.45
N HIS A 117 -1.21 3.69 -2.93
CA HIS A 117 -1.55 3.89 -1.52
C HIS A 117 -0.89 2.79 -0.69
N PHE A 118 -0.03 3.19 0.24
CA PHE A 118 0.78 2.28 1.04
C PHE A 118 0.54 2.53 2.53
N GLN A 119 0.34 1.46 3.29
CA GLN A 119 0.20 1.54 4.74
C GLN A 119 1.00 0.44 5.43
N VAL A 120 1.54 0.75 6.62
CA VAL A 120 2.05 -0.25 7.56
C VAL A 120 1.19 -0.25 8.82
N PHE A 121 0.87 -1.42 9.34
CA PHE A 121 0.04 -1.57 10.52
C PHE A 121 0.37 -2.83 11.33
N ILE A 122 0.00 -2.85 12.61
CA ILE A 122 0.10 -4.03 13.49
C ILE A 122 -1.32 -4.53 13.72
N PHE A 123 -1.50 -5.84 13.64
CA PHE A 123 -2.78 -6.46 13.98
C PHE A 123 -2.87 -6.67 15.49
N THR A 124 -3.30 -5.65 16.22
CA THR A 124 -3.70 -5.84 17.62
C THR A 124 -5.15 -6.33 17.63
N ARG A 125 -5.49 -7.26 18.54
CA ARG A 125 -6.87 -7.79 18.68
C ARG A 125 -7.94 -6.69 18.91
N THR A 126 -7.51 -5.45 19.16
CA THR A 126 -8.33 -4.26 19.41
C THR A 126 -8.12 -3.13 18.38
N SER A 127 -7.18 -3.23 17.44
CA SER A 127 -6.89 -2.22 16.40
C SER A 127 -5.96 -2.75 15.31
N ILE A 128 -6.25 -2.39 14.06
CA ILE A 128 -5.53 -2.83 12.85
C ILE A 128 -4.55 -1.73 12.39
N TRP A 129 -4.05 -0.87 13.29
CA TRP A 129 -3.43 0.41 12.90
C TRP A 129 -2.16 0.71 13.70
N ILE A 130 -1.06 1.03 13.02
CA ILE A 130 0.11 1.70 13.62
C ILE A 130 -0.17 3.19 13.62
N ASP A 131 0.27 3.90 14.66
CA ASP A 131 0.31 5.35 14.73
C ASP A 131 1.70 5.88 14.34
N PHE A 132 1.89 6.46 13.15
CA PHE A 132 3.20 6.98 12.75
C PHE A 132 3.62 8.22 13.54
N ASP A 133 2.70 8.88 14.27
CA ASP A 133 3.04 9.99 15.15
C ASP A 133 3.74 9.50 16.44
N THR A 134 3.59 8.21 16.79
CA THR A 134 4.21 7.61 17.99
C THR A 134 5.28 6.57 17.67
N VAL A 135 5.39 6.14 16.41
CA VAL A 135 6.55 5.38 15.95
C VAL A 135 7.74 6.31 15.89
N SER A 136 8.70 6.11 16.81
CA SER A 136 10.03 6.68 16.63
C SER A 136 10.63 6.06 15.38
N VAL A 137 10.73 6.83 14.30
CA VAL A 137 11.61 6.49 13.19
C VAL A 137 13.02 6.50 13.77
N GLN A 138 13.58 5.33 14.05
CA GLN A 138 15.02 5.25 14.28
C GLN A 138 15.68 5.50 12.93
N ASP A 139 16.56 6.50 12.90
CA ASP A 139 17.38 6.75 11.71
C ASP A 139 18.09 5.46 11.33
N PHE A 140 17.76 4.90 10.17
CA PHE A 140 18.58 3.89 9.54
C PHE A 140 19.81 4.60 8.98
N ILE A 141 20.77 4.84 9.86
CA ILE A 141 22.11 5.26 9.46
C ILE A 141 22.72 4.06 8.73
N SER A 142 22.89 4.18 7.41
CA SER A 142 23.91 3.45 6.66
C SER A 142 25.22 4.21 6.72
#